data_AF-A0AAI8MB95-F1
#
_entry.id   AF-A0AAI8MB95-F1
#
_cell.length_a   1.000
_cell.length_b   1.000
_cell.length_c   1.000
_cell.angle_alpha   90.00
_cell.angle_beta   90.00
_cell.angle_gamma   90.00
#
_symmetry.space_group_name_H-M   'P 1'
#
loop_
_entity.id
_entity.type
_entity.pdbx_description
1 polymer ?
#
loop_
_entity_poly.entity_id
_entity_poly.type
_entity_poly.pdbx_seq_one_letter_code
_entity_poly.pdbx_strand_id
1 'polypeptide(L)' 'MTEHQVREQEFQIARYRRLEREVTDPLAVGLLHIIIEDLEAGLRRDQPDWHGLCD' A
#
# COMPACT_ATOMS: atom_id res chain seq x y z
N MET A 1 -9.41 5.14 -9.42
CA MET A 1 -8.43 4.50 -10.31
C MET A 1 -9.11 3.31 -10.95
N THR A 2 -8.53 2.80 -12.04
CA THR A 2 -8.99 1.56 -12.68
C THR A 2 -8.72 0.37 -11.76
N GLU A 3 -9.60 -0.63 -11.72
CA GLU A 3 -9.44 -1.87 -10.91
C GLU A 3 -8.09 -2.57 -11.13
N HIS A 4 -7.49 -2.39 -12.30
CA HIS A 4 -6.14 -2.85 -12.62
C HIS A 4 -5.05 -2.16 -11.78
N GLN A 5 -5.15 -0.86 -11.53
CA GLN A 5 -4.19 -0.13 -10.71
C GLN A 5 -4.28 -0.54 -9.24
N VAL A 6 -5.51 -0.77 -8.73
CA VAL A 6 -5.71 -1.25 -7.36
C VAL A 6 -5.04 -2.61 -7.16
N ARG A 7 -5.29 -3.58 -8.06
CA ARG A 7 -4.62 -4.89 -8.02
C ARG A 7 -3.10 -4.80 -8.14
N GLU A 8 -2.61 -3.90 -8.99
CA GLU A 8 -1.18 -3.69 -9.16
C GLU A 8 -0.55 -3.12 -7.87
N GLN A 9 -1.20 -2.16 -7.22
CA GLN A 9 -0.77 -1.63 -5.94
C GLN A 9 -0.80 -2.68 -4.83
N GLU A 10 -1.85 -3.48 -4.72
CA GLU A 10 -1.91 -4.59 -3.75
C GLU A 10 -0.76 -5.60 -3.97
N PHE A 11 -0.46 -5.91 -5.24
CA PHE A 11 0.67 -6.77 -5.59
C PHE A 11 2.01 -6.14 -5.21
N GLN A 12 2.18 -4.84 -5.43
CA GLN A 12 3.37 -4.11 -5.01
C GLN A 12 3.53 -4.09 -3.50
N ILE A 13 2.47 -3.82 -2.74
CA ILE A 13 2.47 -3.86 -1.27
C ILE A 13 2.90 -5.24 -0.77
N ALA A 14 2.32 -6.31 -1.29
CA ALA A 14 2.68 -7.68 -0.91
C ALA A 14 4.16 -7.99 -1.20
N ARG A 15 4.67 -7.51 -2.35
CA ARG A 15 6.08 -7.67 -2.73
C ARG A 15 7.01 -6.88 -1.81
N TYR A 16 6.69 -5.63 -1.49
CA TYR A 16 7.52 -4.80 -0.61
C TYR A 16 7.49 -5.32 0.82
N ARG A 17 6.36 -5.84 1.33
CA ARG A 17 6.30 -6.51 2.63
C ARG A 17 7.21 -7.73 2.72
N ARG A 18 7.33 -8.48 1.63
CA ARG A 18 8.26 -9.62 1.58
C ARG A 18 9.70 -9.12 1.61
N LEU A 19 10.00 -8.08 0.83
CA LEU A 19 11.31 -7.46 0.77
C LEU A 19 11.73 -6.85 2.12
N GLU A 20 10.79 -6.29 2.88
CA GLU A 20 11.01 -5.76 4.25
C GLU A 20 11.57 -6.83 5.19
N ARG A 21 11.19 -8.11 5.00
CA ARG A 21 11.69 -9.24 5.81
C ARG A 21 13.01 -9.81 5.31
N GLU A 22 13.33 -9.60 4.04
CA GLU A 22 14.57 -10.07 3.41
C GLU A 22 15.70 -9.04 3.55
N VAL A 23 15.36 -7.77 3.67
CA VAL A 23 16.29 -6.67 3.93
C VAL A 23 16.67 -6.65 5.41
N THR A 24 17.97 -6.73 5.68
CA THR A 24 18.57 -6.59 7.01
C THR A 24 19.00 -5.15 7.32
N ASP A 25 19.02 -4.27 6.33
CA ASP A 25 19.37 -2.87 6.50
C ASP A 25 18.18 -2.09 7.12
N PRO A 26 18.35 -1.50 8.32
CA PRO A 26 17.24 -0.86 9.03
C PRO A 26 16.74 0.42 8.34
N LEU A 27 17.59 1.11 7.57
CA LEU A 27 17.19 2.28 6.81
C LEU A 27 16.28 1.87 5.63
N ALA A 28 16.65 0.82 4.90
CA ALA A 28 15.87 0.28 3.80
C ALA A 28 14.53 -0.31 4.27
N VAL A 29 14.49 -0.95 5.45
CA VAL A 29 13.21 -1.34 6.10
C VAL A 29 12.34 -0.12 6.34
N GLY A 30 12.88 0.95 6.92
CA GLY A 30 12.15 2.19 7.16
C GLY A 30 11.61 2.84 5.88
N LEU A 31 12.41 2.85 4.80
CA LEU A 31 11.99 3.36 3.51
C LEU A 31 10.88 2.51 2.87
N LEU A 32 10.99 1.18 2.95
CA LEU A 32 9.94 0.27 2.46
C LEU A 32 8.64 0.48 3.22
N HIS A 33 8.71 0.69 4.54
CA HIS A 33 7.54 0.95 5.36
C HIS A 33 6.78 2.21 4.91
N ILE A 34 7.50 3.32 4.69
CA ILE A 34 6.92 4.59 4.22
C ILE A 34 6.26 4.42 2.84
N ILE A 35 6.91 3.69 1.94
CA ILE A 35 6.36 3.42 0.59
C ILE A 35 5.09 2.58 0.68
N ILE A 36 5.07 1.55 1.54
CA ILE A 36 3.89 0.71 1.75
C ILE A 36 2.73 1.53 2.32
N GLU A 37 2.99 2.37 3.33
CA GLU A 37 1.98 3.25 3.92
C GLU A 37 1.38 4.22 2.90
N ASP A 38 2.20 4.84 2.04
CA ASP A 38 1.74 5.75 0.99
C ASP A 38 0.88 5.02 -0.05
N LEU A 39 1.30 3.81 -0.46
CA LEU A 39 0.53 2.94 -1.36
C LEU A 39 -0.81 2.51 -0.74
N GLU A 40 -0.83 2.10 0.52
CA GLU A 40 -2.06 1.74 1.24
C GLU A 40 -3.00 2.95 1.40
N ALA A 41 -2.47 4.13 1.70
CA ALA A 41 -3.24 5.37 1.79
C ALA A 41 -3.82 5.80 0.44
N GLY A 42 -3.06 5.60 -0.65
CA GLY A 42 -3.54 5.77 -2.02
C GLY A 42 -4.70 4.83 -2.35
N LEU A 43 -4.58 3.56 -1.96
CA LEU A 43 -5.61 2.53 -2.13
C LEU A 43 -6.89 2.85 -1.35
N ARG A 44 -6.76 3.29 -0.09
CA ARG A 44 -7.89 3.70 0.76
C ARG A 44 -8.59 4.95 0.26
N ARG A 45 -7.86 5.88 -0.36
CA ARG A 45 -8.44 7.07 -0.99
C ARG A 45 -9.16 6.73 -2.30
N ASP A 46 -8.66 5.74 -3.01
CA ASP A 46 -9.17 5.35 -4.31
C ASP A 46 -10.30 4.32 -4.25
N GLN A 47 -10.40 3.57 -3.16
CA GLN A 47 -11.63 2.90 -2.78
C GLN A 47 -12.56 3.99 -2.21
N PRO A 48 -13.48 4.58 -3.00
CA PRO A 48 -14.48 5.45 -2.41
C PRO A 48 -15.19 4.59 -1.39
N ASP A 49 -15.04 4.99 -0.14
CA ASP A 49 -15.85 4.51 0.94
C ASP A 49 -17.30 4.81 0.56
N TRP A 50 -17.98 3.84 -0.07
CA TRP A 50 -19.43 3.79 -0.20
C TRP A 50 -20.07 3.49 1.18
N HIS A 51 -19.44 3.92 2.27
CA HIS A 51 -19.87 3.71 3.65
C HIS A 51 -19.81 5.00 4.49
N GLY A 52 -19.86 6.16 3.83
CA GLY A 52 -19.85 7.47 4.48
C GLY A 52 -20.98 8.43 4.06
N LEU A 53 -22.05 7.93 3.43
CA LEU A 53 -23.33 8.65 3.38
C LEU A 53 -24.34 7.89 4.25
N CYS A 54 -24.29 8.13 5.56
CA CYS A 54 -25.44 8.18 6.45
C CYS A 54 -24.99 8.63 7.85
N ASP A 55 -25.41 9.85 8.19
CA ASP A 55 -25.47 10.54 9.49
C ASP A 55 -24.15 10.97 10.18
#